data_AF-S2JS12-F1
#
_entry.id   AF-S2JS12-F1
#
_cell.length_a   1.000
_cell.length_b   1.000
_cell.length_c   1.000
_cell.angle_alpha   90.00
_cell.angle_beta   90.00
_cell.angle_gamma   90.00
#
_symmetry.space_group_name_H-M   'P 1'
#
loop_
_entity.id
_entity.type
_entity.pdbx_description
1 polymer ?
#
loop_
_entity_poly.entity_id
_entity_poly.type
_entity_poly.pdbx_seq_one_letter_code
_entity_poly.pdbx_strand_id
1 'polypeptide(L)'
;MTNIQNLDEYWVNYLNENDVIESEDEISKREKVIILLNSTLSVFTRAVADENNYRGGEIPCFLMPFGSYGLGGYIRNADIDIVLVCSQSIKRRDFFKFFPNTLRQLATIRDIEQIKNANVPIIKCVVDNISVDISFIRLRENYCDKNMDLLDNKYMKNIHESCRASMDGPRVNLFIKKQIKQSHVYIFQRSLQCIKHWANRRQLYNKPIGYLNGSSWTLLLLKTYMDMRDTPNLSITLLICTFFNKWKDWAWPAPVLLTSEIPGGEHGRKIELRNLPEFQDAVMPIVTPCYPVSSAAPNVTKSTLKIMTREFERAALILDGPAEPKETLRKLFNNIEYFKRYHNFMTIITSSTLQSSHETWYVQ
;
A
#
# COMPACT_ATOMS: atom_id res chain seq x y z
N MET A 1 -22.71 -19.97 17.70
CA MET A 1 -21.33 -19.85 17.19
C MET A 1 -20.85 -21.22 16.77
N THR A 2 -21.48 -21.77 15.74
CA THR A 2 -21.31 -23.17 15.31
C THR A 2 -20.38 -23.22 14.11
N ASN A 3 -19.33 -24.04 14.20
CA ASN A 3 -18.56 -24.61 13.09
C ASN A 3 -17.59 -23.77 12.23
N ILE A 4 -17.06 -22.64 12.70
CA ILE A 4 -15.78 -22.16 12.13
C ILE A 4 -14.65 -22.93 12.83
N GLN A 5 -14.47 -24.20 12.46
CA GLN A 5 -13.21 -24.89 12.67
C GLN A 5 -12.10 -24.03 12.05
N ASN A 6 -10.96 -23.92 12.72
CA ASN A 6 -9.81 -23.14 12.24
C ASN A 6 -9.48 -23.50 10.78
N LEU A 7 -9.91 -22.68 9.82
CA LEU A 7 -9.72 -22.91 8.38
C LEU A 7 -8.37 -22.37 7.89
N ASP A 8 -7.49 -21.96 8.80
CA ASP A 8 -6.25 -21.26 8.47
C ASP A 8 -5.37 -22.05 7.48
N GLU A 9 -5.31 -23.38 7.63
CA GLU A 9 -4.64 -24.25 6.68
C GLU A 9 -5.28 -24.18 5.29
N TYR A 10 -6.61 -24.18 5.19
CA TYR A 10 -7.30 -24.06 3.90
C TYR A 10 -7.06 -22.71 3.22
N TRP A 11 -7.03 -21.61 3.98
CA TRP A 11 -6.69 -20.30 3.45
C TRP A 11 -5.29 -20.30 2.85
N VAL A 12 -4.30 -20.78 3.61
CA VAL A 12 -2.90 -20.82 3.17
C VAL A 12 -2.73 -21.76 1.98
N ASN A 13 -3.33 -22.95 2.01
CA ASN A 13 -3.29 -23.90 0.91
C ASN A 13 -3.91 -23.32 -0.36
N TYR A 14 -5.07 -22.67 -0.25
CA TYR A 14 -5.70 -22.01 -1.40
C TYR A 14 -4.79 -20.95 -2.01
N LEU A 15 -4.16 -20.10 -1.18
CA LEU A 15 -3.25 -19.06 -1.67
C LEU A 15 -2.04 -19.66 -2.39
N ASN A 16 -1.50 -20.79 -1.91
CA ASN A 16 -0.41 -21.51 -2.57
C ASN A 16 -0.87 -22.17 -3.89
N GLU A 17 -1.95 -22.94 -3.86
CA GLU A 17 -2.49 -23.68 -5.01
C GLU A 17 -2.93 -22.77 -6.16
N ASN A 18 -3.27 -21.50 -5.87
CA ASN A 18 -3.70 -20.51 -6.85
C ASN A 18 -2.62 -19.44 -7.14
N ASP A 19 -1.36 -19.72 -6.79
CA ASP A 19 -0.21 -18.85 -7.11
C ASP A 19 -0.35 -17.40 -6.62
N VAL A 20 -1.08 -17.21 -5.51
CA VAL A 20 -1.35 -15.88 -4.94
C VAL A 20 -0.18 -15.38 -4.11
N ILE A 21 0.52 -16.31 -3.46
CA ILE A 21 1.69 -16.04 -2.63
C ILE A 21 2.94 -16.61 -3.28
N GLU A 22 4.06 -15.95 -3.01
CA GLU A 22 5.36 -16.32 -3.55
C GLU A 22 5.96 -17.49 -2.78
N SER A 23 6.73 -18.30 -3.52
CA SER A 23 7.61 -19.32 -2.99
C SER A 23 8.77 -18.71 -2.20
N GLU A 24 9.44 -19.52 -1.37
CA GLU A 24 10.61 -19.07 -0.60
C GLU A 24 11.74 -18.55 -1.51
N ASP A 25 11.93 -19.15 -2.68
CA ASP A 25 12.91 -18.71 -3.67
C ASP A 25 12.60 -17.32 -4.24
N GLU A 26 11.33 -17.05 -4.54
CA GLU A 26 10.86 -15.74 -5.01
C GLU A 26 11.01 -14.67 -3.91
N ILE A 27 10.68 -15.02 -2.66
CA ILE A 27 10.89 -14.14 -1.50
C ILE A 27 12.40 -13.81 -1.36
N SER A 28 13.27 -14.81 -1.48
CA SER A 28 14.73 -14.62 -1.43
C SER A 28 15.24 -13.72 -2.58
N LYS A 29 14.66 -13.83 -3.77
CA LYS A 29 14.98 -12.91 -4.88
C LYS A 29 14.63 -11.46 -4.54
N ARG A 30 13.47 -11.20 -3.93
CA ARG A 30 13.10 -9.85 -3.49
C ARG A 30 14.06 -9.29 -2.44
N GLU A 31 14.52 -10.11 -1.50
CA GLU A 31 15.55 -9.69 -0.53
C GLU A 31 16.87 -9.31 -1.23
N LYS A 32 17.29 -10.10 -2.22
CA LYS A 32 18.48 -9.80 -3.04
C LYS A 32 18.33 -8.49 -3.82
N VAL A 33 17.13 -8.15 -4.30
CA VAL A 33 16.84 -6.84 -4.91
C VAL A 33 17.12 -5.70 -3.92
N ILE A 34 16.65 -5.81 -2.67
CA ILE A 34 16.90 -4.79 -1.65
C ILE A 34 18.40 -4.67 -1.32
N ILE A 35 19.11 -5.79 -1.22
CA ILE A 35 20.56 -5.80 -0.96
C ILE A 35 21.31 -5.13 -2.13
N LEU A 36 20.95 -5.47 -3.36
CA LEU A 36 21.54 -4.88 -4.57
C LEU A 36 21.31 -3.37 -4.63
N LEU A 37 20.08 -2.90 -4.38
CA LEU A 37 19.80 -1.47 -4.38
C LEU A 37 20.55 -0.73 -3.27
N ASN A 38 20.69 -1.33 -2.08
CA ASN A 38 21.48 -0.74 -1.01
C ASN A 38 22.98 -0.61 -1.35
N SER A 39 23.54 -1.57 -2.11
CA SER A 39 24.95 -1.49 -2.51
C SER A 39 25.25 -0.32 -3.46
N THR A 40 24.22 0.21 -4.15
CA THR A 40 24.36 1.37 -5.03
C THR A 40 24.49 2.72 -4.31
N LEU A 41 24.12 2.79 -3.02
CA LEU A 41 24.04 4.06 -2.29
C LEU A 41 25.40 4.73 -2.12
N SER A 42 26.47 3.97 -1.96
CA SER A 42 27.84 4.50 -1.85
C SER A 42 28.30 5.19 -3.14
N VAL A 43 28.00 4.58 -4.29
CA VAL A 43 28.31 5.15 -5.62
C VAL A 43 27.46 6.40 -5.88
N PHE A 44 26.17 6.34 -5.57
CA PHE A 44 25.26 7.48 -5.70
C PHE A 44 25.72 8.66 -4.84
N THR A 45 25.95 8.46 -3.54
CA THR A 45 26.31 9.53 -2.61
C THR A 45 27.67 10.14 -2.92
N ARG A 46 28.64 9.36 -3.42
CA ARG A 46 29.92 9.87 -3.91
C ARG A 46 29.74 10.82 -5.09
N ALA A 47 28.94 10.43 -6.09
CA ALA A 47 28.65 11.31 -7.23
C ALA A 47 27.97 12.63 -6.81
N VAL A 48 27.09 12.60 -5.80
CA VAL A 48 26.48 13.81 -5.23
C VAL A 48 27.51 14.67 -4.50
N ALA A 49 28.41 14.06 -3.72
CA ALA A 49 29.45 14.76 -2.96
C ALA A 49 30.43 15.47 -3.89
N ASP A 50 30.87 14.79 -4.95
CA ASP A 50 31.81 15.32 -5.95
C ASP A 50 31.22 16.54 -6.68
N GLU A 51 29.97 16.45 -7.15
CA GLU A 51 29.29 17.55 -7.85
C GLU A 51 29.13 18.81 -6.96
N ASN A 52 28.85 18.62 -5.67
CA ASN A 52 28.57 19.72 -4.75
C ASN A 52 29.80 20.13 -3.92
N ASN A 53 30.99 19.57 -4.22
CA ASN A 53 32.25 19.82 -3.50
C ASN A 53 32.14 19.60 -1.97
N TYR A 54 31.38 18.61 -1.53
CA TYR A 54 31.25 18.28 -0.12
C TYR A 54 32.52 17.58 0.38
N ARG A 55 33.13 18.13 1.44
CA ARG A 55 34.28 17.52 2.11
C ARG A 55 33.77 16.49 3.14
N GLY A 56 34.15 15.21 3.03
CA GLY A 56 33.96 14.25 4.13
C GLY A 56 33.18 12.95 3.87
N GLY A 57 33.35 12.28 2.73
CA GLY A 57 32.91 10.89 2.56
C GLY A 57 31.42 10.70 2.24
N GLU A 58 30.88 9.51 2.54
CA GLU A 58 29.50 9.11 2.20
C GLU A 58 28.45 9.99 2.87
N ILE A 59 27.49 10.49 2.09
CA ILE A 59 26.40 11.32 2.59
C ILE A 59 25.33 10.42 3.22
N PRO A 60 24.89 10.67 4.48
CA PRO A 60 23.90 9.82 5.13
C PRO A 60 22.60 9.69 4.34
N CYS A 61 22.26 8.45 3.98
CA CYS A 61 20.99 8.05 3.39
C CYS A 61 20.74 6.56 3.60
N PHE A 62 19.49 6.13 3.46
CA PHE A 62 19.12 4.72 3.49
C PHE A 62 17.86 4.46 2.65
N LEU A 63 17.74 3.22 2.16
CA LEU A 63 16.52 2.74 1.52
C LEU A 63 15.61 2.10 2.56
N MET A 64 14.33 2.45 2.51
CA MET A 64 13.31 1.86 3.36
C MET A 64 12.15 1.32 2.52
N PRO A 65 11.95 -0.01 2.49
CA PRO A 65 10.78 -0.58 1.83
C PRO A 65 9.50 -0.23 2.58
N PHE A 66 8.44 0.08 1.83
CA PHE A 66 7.11 0.36 2.38
C PHE A 66 6.05 -0.34 1.51
N GLY A 67 4.79 0.13 1.58
CA GLY A 67 3.70 -0.47 0.85
C GLY A 67 3.44 -1.92 1.24
N SER A 68 2.95 -2.72 0.29
CA SER A 68 2.59 -4.10 0.58
C SER A 68 3.80 -5.01 0.79
N TYR A 69 4.92 -4.73 0.10
CA TYR A 69 6.20 -5.41 0.34
C TYR A 69 6.72 -5.11 1.76
N GLY A 70 6.74 -3.84 2.15
CA GLY A 70 7.19 -3.42 3.49
C GLY A 70 6.40 -4.07 4.63
N LEU A 71 5.13 -4.42 4.43
CA LEU A 71 4.30 -5.14 5.41
C LEU A 71 4.42 -6.66 5.32
N GLY A 72 5.01 -7.21 4.25
CA GLY A 72 5.00 -8.64 3.94
C GLY A 72 3.62 -9.19 3.50
N GLY A 73 2.66 -8.30 3.20
CA GLY A 73 1.30 -8.64 2.74
C GLY A 73 1.08 -8.39 1.26
N TYR A 74 2.13 -8.53 0.45
CA TYR A 74 2.06 -8.44 -1.00
C TYR A 74 1.57 -9.77 -1.60
N ILE A 75 1.00 -9.71 -2.79
CA ILE A 75 0.63 -10.89 -3.59
C ILE A 75 1.68 -11.08 -4.68
N ARG A 76 1.78 -12.28 -5.26
CA ARG A 76 2.74 -12.58 -6.34
C ARG A 76 2.69 -11.53 -7.44
N ASN A 77 3.86 -11.20 -8.00
CA ASN A 77 4.06 -10.17 -9.03
C ASN A 77 3.77 -8.71 -8.59
N ALA A 78 3.54 -8.47 -7.30
CA ALA A 78 3.48 -7.09 -6.80
C ALA A 78 4.83 -6.38 -6.96
N ASP A 79 4.77 -5.07 -7.13
CA ASP A 79 5.91 -4.18 -7.10
C ASP A 79 6.55 -4.11 -5.70
N ILE A 80 7.79 -3.59 -5.67
CA ILE A 80 8.47 -3.20 -4.44
C ILE A 80 8.47 -1.67 -4.37
N ASP A 81 7.68 -1.13 -3.43
CA ASP A 81 7.74 0.28 -3.05
C ASP A 81 8.93 0.52 -2.11
N ILE A 82 9.84 1.40 -2.49
CA ILE A 82 10.99 1.80 -1.68
C ILE A 82 11.09 3.31 -1.63
N VAL A 83 11.45 3.84 -0.46
CA VAL A 83 11.81 5.25 -0.34
C VAL A 83 13.30 5.39 -0.03
N LEU A 84 13.97 6.26 -0.78
CA LEU A 84 15.31 6.73 -0.46
C LEU A 84 15.17 7.92 0.50
N VAL A 85 15.54 7.70 1.76
CA VAL A 85 15.55 8.72 2.81
C VAL A 85 16.95 9.30 2.87
N CYS A 86 17.05 10.61 2.68
CA CYS A 86 18.33 11.32 2.65
C CYS A 86 18.39 12.45 3.68
N SER A 87 19.61 12.75 4.14
CA SER A 87 19.93 13.98 4.85
C SER A 87 19.68 15.21 3.98
N GLN A 88 19.75 16.40 4.60
CA GLN A 88 19.49 17.66 3.92
C GLN A 88 20.43 17.98 2.75
N SER A 89 21.61 17.33 2.72
CA SER A 89 22.68 17.55 1.74
C SER A 89 22.35 17.05 0.33
N ILE A 90 21.48 16.03 0.20
CA ILE A 90 21.08 15.45 -1.09
C ILE A 90 19.79 16.13 -1.55
N LYS A 91 19.82 16.84 -2.68
CA LYS A 91 18.65 17.51 -3.23
C LYS A 91 17.92 16.57 -4.20
N ARG A 92 16.63 16.85 -4.45
CA ARG A 92 15.82 16.09 -5.42
C ARG A 92 16.43 16.10 -6.84
N ARG A 93 17.05 17.22 -7.23
CA ARG A 93 17.77 17.29 -8.51
C ARG A 93 18.90 16.27 -8.60
N ASP A 94 19.57 16.01 -7.47
CA ASP A 94 20.70 15.08 -7.39
C ASP A 94 20.19 13.64 -7.48
N PHE A 95 19.07 13.33 -6.80
CA PHE A 95 18.36 12.05 -6.96
C PHE A 95 18.04 11.74 -8.43
N PHE A 96 17.39 12.67 -9.15
CA PHE A 96 17.05 12.45 -10.56
C PHE A 96 18.24 12.56 -11.53
N LYS A 97 19.33 13.25 -11.15
CA LYS A 97 20.54 13.37 -11.99
C LYS A 97 21.42 12.15 -11.88
N PHE A 98 21.70 11.69 -10.66
CA PHE A 98 22.74 10.69 -10.41
C PHE A 98 22.18 9.29 -10.22
N PHE A 99 21.07 9.12 -9.49
CA PHE A 99 20.61 7.78 -9.13
C PHE A 99 20.22 6.92 -10.35
N PRO A 100 19.53 7.42 -11.40
CA PRO A 100 19.30 6.64 -12.62
C PRO A 100 20.60 6.18 -13.29
N ASN A 101 21.64 7.01 -13.29
CA ASN A 101 22.93 6.66 -13.88
C ASN A 101 23.65 5.61 -13.05
N THR A 102 23.58 5.70 -11.71
CA THR A 102 24.09 4.68 -10.80
C THR A 102 23.40 3.33 -11.06
N LEU A 103 22.07 3.33 -11.20
CA LEU A 103 21.30 2.10 -11.45
C LEU A 103 21.67 1.47 -12.81
N ARG A 104 21.88 2.27 -13.86
CA ARG A 104 22.28 1.79 -15.20
C ARG A 104 23.64 1.08 -15.24
N GLN A 105 24.50 1.27 -14.23
CA GLN A 105 25.79 0.57 -14.16
C GLN A 105 25.62 -0.92 -13.84
N LEU A 106 24.45 -1.33 -13.33
CA LEU A 106 24.15 -2.71 -13.00
C LEU A 106 23.34 -3.35 -14.12
N ALA A 107 23.93 -4.34 -14.81
CA ALA A 107 23.28 -5.03 -15.93
C ALA A 107 21.96 -5.75 -15.56
N THR A 108 21.74 -6.02 -14.28
CA THR A 108 20.51 -6.62 -13.74
C THR A 108 19.34 -5.65 -13.61
N ILE A 109 19.59 -4.34 -13.75
CA ILE A 109 18.57 -3.28 -13.65
C ILE A 109 18.25 -2.76 -15.04
N ARG A 110 16.97 -2.85 -15.41
CA ARG A 110 16.45 -2.43 -16.72
C ARG A 110 15.24 -1.51 -16.58
N ASP A 111 14.75 -1.01 -17.71
CA ASP A 111 13.50 -0.26 -17.81
C ASP A 111 13.42 0.94 -16.84
N ILE A 112 14.53 1.69 -16.72
CA ILE A 112 14.65 2.83 -15.80
C ILE A 112 13.90 4.05 -16.36
N GLU A 113 12.81 4.42 -15.70
CA GLU A 113 11.96 5.57 -16.03
C GLU A 113 11.96 6.60 -14.90
N GLN A 114 11.99 7.90 -15.25
CA GLN A 114 11.93 9.00 -14.29
C GLN A 114 10.58 9.71 -14.39
N ILE A 115 9.75 9.58 -13.36
CA ILE A 115 8.47 10.28 -13.25
C ILE A 115 8.65 11.49 -12.33
N LYS A 116 8.93 12.65 -12.94
CA LYS A 116 9.25 13.89 -12.21
C LYS A 116 8.01 14.71 -11.85
N ASN A 117 7.01 14.69 -12.72
CA ASN A 117 5.82 15.56 -12.65
C ASN A 117 4.62 14.77 -12.11
N ALA A 118 4.71 14.35 -10.85
CA ALA A 118 3.65 13.67 -10.13
C ALA A 118 3.61 14.16 -8.67
N ASN A 119 2.50 13.89 -7.97
CA ASN A 119 2.40 14.23 -6.54
C ASN A 119 3.53 13.57 -5.71
N VAL A 120 3.86 12.32 -6.04
CA VAL A 120 5.02 11.59 -5.53
C VAL A 120 5.98 11.35 -6.71
N PRO A 121 7.04 12.16 -6.87
CA PRO A 121 8.05 11.91 -7.90
C PRO A 121 8.84 10.65 -7.59
N ILE A 122 8.99 9.78 -8.59
CA ILE A 122 9.61 8.45 -8.44
C ILE A 122 10.54 8.11 -9.61
N ILE A 123 11.45 7.19 -9.36
CA ILE A 123 12.17 6.43 -10.39
C ILE A 123 11.59 5.02 -10.40
N LYS A 124 11.12 4.56 -11.56
CA LYS A 124 10.69 3.18 -11.77
C LYS A 124 11.83 2.41 -12.42
N CYS A 125 12.00 1.15 -12.04
CA CYS A 125 12.90 0.23 -12.74
C CYS A 125 12.46 -1.22 -12.55
N VAL A 126 13.09 -2.12 -13.31
CA VAL A 126 12.92 -3.56 -13.16
C VAL A 126 14.25 -4.17 -12.74
N VAL A 127 14.26 -4.88 -11.61
CA VAL A 127 15.44 -5.57 -11.08
C VAL A 127 15.14 -7.06 -11.02
N ASP A 128 15.87 -7.88 -11.79
CA ASP A 128 15.62 -9.34 -11.88
C ASP A 128 14.14 -9.69 -12.12
N ASN A 129 13.50 -8.99 -13.07
CA ASN A 129 12.08 -9.10 -13.43
C ASN A 129 11.07 -8.65 -12.35
N ILE A 130 11.54 -8.01 -11.27
CA ILE A 130 10.68 -7.42 -10.24
C ILE A 130 10.60 -5.91 -10.47
N SER A 131 9.38 -5.40 -10.61
CA SER A 131 9.13 -3.94 -10.69
C SER A 131 9.43 -3.28 -9.35
N VAL A 132 10.16 -2.17 -9.38
CA VAL A 132 10.54 -1.38 -8.21
C VAL A 132 10.21 0.09 -8.44
N ASP A 133 9.47 0.67 -7.50
CA ASP A 133 9.12 2.08 -7.47
C ASP A 133 9.91 2.77 -6.36
N ILE A 134 10.84 3.67 -6.73
CA ILE A 134 11.76 4.33 -5.81
C ILE A 134 11.37 5.80 -5.67
N SER A 135 10.80 6.14 -4.52
CA SER A 135 10.48 7.52 -4.12
C SER A 135 11.64 8.17 -3.35
N PHE A 136 11.58 9.49 -3.17
CA PHE A 136 12.65 10.26 -2.53
C PHE A 136 12.13 11.17 -1.42
N ILE A 137 12.82 11.16 -0.28
CA ILE A 137 12.60 12.05 0.85
C ILE A 137 13.91 12.74 1.21
N ARG A 138 13.86 14.07 1.31
CA ARG A 138 14.92 14.88 1.90
C ARG A 138 14.49 15.41 3.25
N LEU A 139 15.14 14.93 4.31
CA LEU A 139 14.95 15.44 5.66
C LEU A 139 15.65 16.79 5.84
N ARG A 140 15.28 17.54 6.88
CA ARG A 140 16.01 18.74 7.33
C ARG A 140 17.03 18.39 8.43
N GLU A 141 17.66 17.23 8.28
CA GLU A 141 18.61 16.68 9.25
C GLU A 141 19.98 16.51 8.57
N ASN A 142 21.06 16.78 9.30
CA ASN A 142 22.43 16.55 8.81
C ASN A 142 22.78 15.06 8.72
N TYR A 143 22.14 14.25 9.55
CA TYR A 143 22.38 12.83 9.66
C TYR A 143 21.04 12.09 9.60
N CYS A 144 21.02 10.93 8.95
CA CYS A 144 19.86 10.05 8.94
C CYS A 144 20.29 8.59 8.88
N ASP A 145 19.57 7.72 9.60
CA ASP A 145 19.80 6.29 9.60
C ASP A 145 18.49 5.49 9.72
N LYS A 146 18.60 4.17 9.53
CA LYS A 146 17.49 3.23 9.54
C LYS A 146 16.73 3.12 10.87
N ASN A 147 17.27 3.64 11.97
CA ASN A 147 16.65 3.58 13.31
C ASN A 147 15.78 4.81 13.61
N MET A 148 15.75 5.79 12.71
CA MET A 148 14.91 6.98 12.89
C MET A 148 13.42 6.63 12.94
N ASP A 149 12.74 7.14 13.96
CA ASP A 149 11.28 7.03 14.04
C ASP A 149 10.61 8.09 13.14
N LEU A 150 10.41 7.74 11.87
CA LEU A 150 9.76 8.64 10.91
C LEU A 150 8.32 8.99 11.29
N LEU A 151 7.71 8.38 12.32
CA LEU A 151 6.41 8.80 12.85
C LEU A 151 6.50 10.11 13.64
N ASP A 152 7.67 10.51 14.13
CA ASP A 152 7.86 11.79 14.80
C ASP A 152 7.54 12.96 13.85
N ASN A 153 6.52 13.75 14.21
CA ASN A 153 6.04 14.88 13.41
C ASN A 153 7.10 15.97 13.22
N LYS A 154 8.19 15.99 13.98
CA LYS A 154 9.29 16.95 13.75
C LYS A 154 9.86 16.83 12.33
N TYR A 155 9.91 15.62 11.77
CA TYR A 155 10.42 15.39 10.41
C TYR A 155 9.48 15.88 9.31
N MET A 156 8.23 16.22 9.66
CA MET A 156 7.27 16.82 8.74
C MET A 156 7.35 18.35 8.70
N LYS A 157 8.04 18.97 9.66
CA LYS A 157 8.13 20.43 9.75
C LYS A 157 8.94 21.00 8.60
N ASN A 158 8.30 21.87 7.82
CA ASN A 158 8.92 22.64 6.74
C ASN A 158 9.58 21.79 5.62
N ILE A 159 9.34 20.49 5.52
CA ILE A 159 9.81 19.71 4.36
C ILE A 159 9.03 20.10 3.10
N HIS A 160 9.66 19.93 1.93
CA HIS A 160 9.05 20.24 0.64
C HIS A 160 7.77 19.42 0.41
N GLU A 161 6.77 19.99 -0.27
CA GLU A 161 5.46 19.35 -0.49
C GLU A 161 5.54 17.95 -1.08
N SER A 162 6.26 17.75 -2.18
CA SER A 162 6.41 16.40 -2.72
C SER A 162 7.19 15.44 -1.80
N CYS A 163 8.02 15.93 -0.87
CA CYS A 163 8.60 15.06 0.17
C CYS A 163 7.58 14.74 1.28
N ARG A 164 6.61 15.64 1.56
CA ARG A 164 5.46 15.32 2.42
C ARG A 164 4.64 14.19 1.80
N ALA A 165 4.35 14.29 0.50
CA ALA A 165 3.63 13.25 -0.23
C ALA A 165 4.40 11.91 -0.23
N SER A 166 5.72 11.91 -0.50
CA SER A 166 6.56 10.71 -0.42
C SER A 166 6.64 10.10 0.98
N MET A 167 6.43 10.89 2.05
CA MET A 167 6.53 10.42 3.44
C MET A 167 5.25 9.69 3.90
N ASP A 168 4.10 9.92 3.26
CA ASP A 168 2.83 9.32 3.68
C ASP A 168 2.90 7.78 3.71
N GLY A 169 3.24 7.15 2.59
CA GLY A 169 3.35 5.68 2.50
C GLY A 169 4.26 5.06 3.57
N PRO A 170 5.54 5.49 3.67
CA PRO A 170 6.48 5.11 4.72
C PRO A 170 5.95 5.25 6.15
N ARG A 171 5.36 6.40 6.51
CA ARG A 171 4.81 6.67 7.84
C ARG A 171 3.62 5.78 8.15
N VAL A 172 2.69 5.66 7.21
CA VAL A 172 1.53 4.78 7.35
C VAL A 172 1.99 3.33 7.54
N ASN A 173 3.00 2.87 6.81
CA ASN A 173 3.59 1.54 6.96
C ASN A 173 4.14 1.29 8.38
N LEU A 174 4.93 2.24 8.90
CA LEU A 174 5.47 2.18 10.26
C LEU A 174 4.38 2.20 11.32
N PHE A 175 3.33 3.02 11.13
CA PHE A 175 2.19 3.04 12.03
C PHE A 175 1.51 1.67 12.08
N ILE A 176 1.20 1.08 10.92
CA ILE A 176 0.58 -0.25 10.83
C ILE A 176 1.43 -1.29 11.58
N LYS A 177 2.75 -1.32 11.33
CA LYS A 177 3.67 -2.23 12.03
C LYS A 177 3.63 -2.07 13.54
N LYS A 178 3.59 -0.84 14.06
CA LYS A 178 3.49 -0.58 15.51
C LYS A 178 2.16 -1.05 16.13
N GLN A 179 1.08 -1.16 15.35
CA GLN A 179 -0.21 -1.61 15.86
C GLN A 179 -0.32 -3.14 15.97
N ILE A 180 0.45 -3.88 15.17
CA ILE A 180 0.36 -5.34 15.08
C ILE A 180 1.29 -6.00 16.09
N LYS A 181 0.73 -6.81 17.00
CA LYS A 181 1.50 -7.64 17.93
C LYS A 181 2.42 -8.59 17.15
N GLN A 182 3.64 -8.80 17.64
CA GLN A 182 4.63 -9.68 16.98
C GLN A 182 4.07 -11.09 16.70
N SER A 183 3.28 -11.65 17.62
CA SER A 183 2.63 -12.95 17.46
C SER A 183 1.55 -12.99 16.38
N HIS A 184 1.04 -11.85 15.93
CA HIS A 184 -0.06 -11.74 14.95
C HIS A 184 0.41 -11.30 13.56
N VAL A 185 1.71 -11.07 13.35
CA VAL A 185 2.26 -10.59 12.06
C VAL A 185 1.88 -11.54 10.93
N TYR A 186 2.07 -12.84 11.11
CA TYR A 186 1.71 -13.85 10.11
C TYR A 186 0.21 -13.85 9.79
N ILE A 187 -0.63 -13.81 10.83
CA ILE A 187 -2.10 -13.77 10.68
C ILE A 187 -2.54 -12.55 9.87
N PHE A 188 -1.98 -11.39 10.19
CA PHE A 188 -2.28 -10.14 9.48
C PHE A 188 -1.84 -10.19 8.01
N GLN A 189 -0.62 -10.66 7.74
CA GLN A 189 -0.08 -10.77 6.38
C GLN A 189 -0.92 -11.69 5.50
N ARG A 190 -1.27 -12.89 6.00
CA ARG A 190 -2.09 -13.86 5.25
C ARG A 190 -3.52 -13.34 5.04
N SER A 191 -4.10 -12.71 6.05
CA SER A 191 -5.43 -12.07 5.92
C SER A 191 -5.42 -10.94 4.88
N LEU A 192 -4.35 -10.13 4.85
CA LEU A 192 -4.20 -9.06 3.86
C LEU A 192 -4.07 -9.62 2.44
N GLN A 193 -3.31 -10.70 2.24
CA GLN A 193 -3.20 -11.38 0.96
C GLN A 193 -4.54 -11.96 0.50
N CYS A 194 -5.29 -12.60 1.40
CA CYS A 194 -6.66 -13.07 1.12
C CYS A 194 -7.57 -11.92 0.66
N ILE A 195 -7.59 -10.81 1.40
CA ILE A 195 -8.45 -9.65 1.08
C ILE A 195 -8.04 -9.00 -0.24
N LYS A 196 -6.73 -8.83 -0.49
CA LYS A 196 -6.25 -8.29 -1.77
C LYS A 196 -6.60 -9.21 -2.93
N HIS A 197 -6.43 -10.52 -2.76
CA HIS A 197 -6.80 -11.49 -3.79
C HIS A 197 -8.31 -11.48 -4.05
N TRP A 198 -9.13 -11.50 -3.01
CA TRP A 198 -10.58 -11.33 -3.12
C TRP A 198 -10.93 -10.04 -3.87
N ALA A 199 -10.41 -8.89 -3.44
CA ALA A 199 -10.70 -7.62 -4.09
C ALA A 199 -10.32 -7.62 -5.58
N ASN A 200 -9.21 -8.27 -5.97
CA ASN A 200 -8.83 -8.42 -7.38
C ASN A 200 -9.79 -9.32 -8.15
N ARG A 201 -10.11 -10.51 -7.63
CA ARG A 201 -11.05 -11.46 -8.26
C ARG A 201 -12.46 -10.87 -8.40
N ARG A 202 -12.81 -10.00 -7.46
CA ARG A 202 -14.08 -9.27 -7.43
C ARG A 202 -13.99 -7.88 -8.09
N GLN A 203 -12.88 -7.55 -8.76
CA GLN A 203 -12.68 -6.30 -9.50
C GLN A 203 -12.99 -5.02 -8.69
N LEU A 204 -12.66 -5.05 -7.40
CA LEU A 204 -12.76 -3.93 -6.44
C LEU A 204 -11.40 -3.27 -6.17
N TYR A 205 -10.37 -3.63 -6.93
CA TYR A 205 -9.00 -3.15 -6.78
C TYR A 205 -8.64 -2.17 -7.92
N ASN A 206 -9.17 -0.95 -7.90
CA ASN A 206 -8.88 0.09 -8.89
C ASN A 206 -9.28 1.47 -8.38
N LYS A 207 -8.33 2.21 -7.80
CA LYS A 207 -8.59 3.54 -7.19
C LYS A 207 -9.01 4.62 -8.20
N PRO A 208 -8.38 4.76 -9.39
CA PRO A 208 -8.81 5.74 -10.39
C PRO A 208 -10.30 5.70 -10.73
N ILE A 209 -10.89 4.51 -10.89
CA ILE A 209 -12.32 4.36 -11.25
C ILE A 209 -13.27 4.33 -10.04
N GLY A 210 -12.79 4.69 -8.85
CA GLY A 210 -13.60 4.84 -7.66
C GLY A 210 -13.75 3.60 -6.78
N TYR A 211 -12.89 2.59 -6.93
CA TYR A 211 -12.73 1.52 -5.94
C TYR A 211 -11.51 1.77 -5.05
N LEU A 212 -11.05 0.74 -4.35
CA LEU A 212 -9.97 0.83 -3.37
C LEU A 212 -8.64 0.32 -3.94
N ASN A 213 -7.54 0.81 -3.39
CA ASN A 213 -6.20 0.27 -3.65
C ASN A 213 -5.67 -0.51 -2.44
N GLY A 214 -4.45 -1.05 -2.55
CA GLY A 214 -3.81 -1.83 -1.49
C GLY A 214 -3.72 -1.11 -0.14
N SER A 215 -3.38 0.17 -0.13
CA SER A 215 -3.35 0.96 1.11
C SER A 215 -4.73 1.05 1.77
N SER A 216 -5.78 1.32 1.00
CA SER A 216 -7.15 1.39 1.52
C SER A 216 -7.60 0.07 2.14
N TRP A 217 -7.39 -1.05 1.43
CA TRP A 217 -7.71 -2.39 1.94
C TRP A 217 -6.93 -2.72 3.22
N THR A 218 -5.66 -2.32 3.28
CA THR A 218 -4.80 -2.50 4.46
C THR A 218 -5.33 -1.73 5.67
N LEU A 219 -5.78 -0.48 5.48
CA LEU A 219 -6.33 0.34 6.59
C LEU A 219 -7.65 -0.22 7.11
N LEU A 220 -8.53 -0.72 6.22
CA LEU A 220 -9.75 -1.42 6.64
C LEU A 220 -9.42 -2.68 7.45
N LEU A 221 -8.46 -3.48 7.00
CA LEU A 221 -8.02 -4.66 7.74
C LEU A 221 -7.38 -4.29 9.08
N LEU A 222 -6.55 -3.25 9.10
CA LEU A 222 -5.93 -2.77 10.34
C LEU A 222 -6.99 -2.33 11.34
N LYS A 223 -8.03 -1.60 10.92
CA LYS A 223 -9.11 -1.21 11.82
C LYS A 223 -9.83 -2.44 12.39
N THR A 224 -10.15 -3.43 11.55
CA THR A 224 -10.73 -4.69 12.03
C THR A 224 -9.82 -5.36 13.05
N TYR A 225 -8.53 -5.50 12.74
CA TYR A 225 -7.55 -6.10 13.63
C TYR A 225 -7.44 -5.36 14.96
N MET A 226 -7.34 -4.03 14.95
CA MET A 226 -7.21 -3.22 16.17
C MET A 226 -8.38 -3.44 17.14
N ASP A 227 -9.58 -3.61 16.62
CA ASP A 227 -10.79 -3.82 17.43
C ASP A 227 -10.87 -5.24 18.03
N MET A 228 -10.07 -6.19 17.54
CA MET A 228 -10.08 -7.60 17.97
C MET A 228 -8.71 -8.16 18.37
N ARG A 229 -7.67 -7.33 18.44
CA ARG A 229 -6.27 -7.78 18.68
C ARG A 229 -6.04 -8.43 20.05
N ASP A 230 -6.99 -8.27 20.95
CA ASP A 230 -6.99 -8.82 22.31
C ASP A 230 -7.92 -10.06 22.43
N THR A 231 -8.55 -10.48 21.33
CA THR A 231 -9.33 -11.72 21.27
C THR A 231 -8.41 -12.94 21.44
N PRO A 232 -8.70 -13.85 22.39
CA PRO A 232 -7.96 -15.10 22.53
C PRO A 232 -8.04 -15.94 21.25
N ASN A 233 -6.95 -16.62 20.91
CA ASN A 233 -6.87 -17.51 19.74
C ASN A 233 -7.27 -16.83 18.41
N LEU A 234 -6.86 -15.58 18.21
CA LEU A 234 -7.00 -14.90 16.93
C LEU A 234 -6.41 -15.77 15.80
N SER A 235 -7.20 -15.99 14.75
CA SER A 235 -6.83 -16.77 13.58
C SER A 235 -7.05 -15.97 12.29
N ILE A 236 -6.49 -16.43 11.17
CA ILE A 236 -6.72 -15.85 9.84
C ILE A 236 -8.23 -15.88 9.54
N THR A 237 -8.86 -17.01 9.77
CA THR A 237 -10.29 -17.20 9.52
C THR A 237 -11.13 -16.23 10.35
N LEU A 238 -10.85 -16.10 11.65
CA LEU A 238 -11.60 -15.20 12.52
C LEU A 238 -11.44 -13.74 12.10
N LEU A 239 -10.22 -13.31 11.74
CA LEU A 239 -9.95 -11.95 11.28
C LEU A 239 -10.67 -11.64 9.96
N ILE A 240 -10.66 -12.58 8.99
CA ILE A 240 -11.35 -12.42 7.70
C ILE A 240 -12.87 -12.39 7.88
N CYS A 241 -13.46 -13.29 8.67
CA CYS A 241 -14.90 -13.29 8.92
C CYS A 241 -15.34 -11.98 9.64
N THR A 242 -14.54 -11.53 10.61
CA THR A 242 -14.81 -10.26 11.31
C THR A 242 -14.66 -9.07 10.37
N PHE A 243 -13.70 -9.11 9.45
CA PHE A 243 -13.53 -8.08 8.43
C PHE A 243 -14.79 -7.92 7.58
N PHE A 244 -15.27 -9.00 6.96
CA PHE A 244 -16.44 -8.92 6.09
C PHE A 244 -17.70 -8.53 6.85
N ASN A 245 -17.92 -9.09 8.05
CA ASN A 245 -19.06 -8.74 8.89
C ASN A 245 -19.04 -7.26 9.32
N LYS A 246 -17.87 -6.73 9.66
CA LYS A 246 -17.72 -5.33 10.04
C LYS A 246 -18.05 -4.38 8.89
N TRP A 247 -17.52 -4.66 7.69
CA TRP A 247 -17.61 -3.73 6.57
C TRP A 247 -18.92 -3.81 5.79
N LYS A 248 -19.67 -4.92 5.89
CA LYS A 248 -21.05 -4.96 5.38
C LYS A 248 -22.01 -4.04 6.16
N ASP A 249 -21.83 -3.97 7.49
CA ASP A 249 -22.75 -3.25 8.39
C ASP A 249 -22.22 -1.86 8.78
N TRP A 250 -21.05 -1.45 8.24
CA TRP A 250 -20.46 -0.16 8.56
C TRP A 250 -21.37 0.99 8.10
N ALA A 251 -21.70 1.89 9.02
CA ALA A 251 -22.66 2.98 8.81
C ALA A 251 -22.06 4.13 8.00
N TRP A 252 -21.72 3.91 6.73
CA TRP A 252 -21.22 4.94 5.82
C TRP A 252 -22.19 6.15 5.77
N PRO A 253 -21.69 7.40 5.81
CA PRO A 253 -20.29 7.83 5.66
C PRO A 253 -19.53 7.97 7.00
N ALA A 254 -19.85 7.21 8.05
CA ALA A 254 -19.05 7.23 9.28
C ALA A 254 -17.56 6.95 8.97
N PRO A 255 -16.62 7.75 9.49
CA PRO A 255 -15.22 7.65 9.10
C PRO A 255 -14.50 6.48 9.75
N VAL A 256 -13.61 5.87 8.98
CA VAL A 256 -12.67 4.88 9.49
C VAL A 256 -11.49 5.61 10.10
N LEU A 257 -11.46 5.65 11.44
CA LEU A 257 -10.39 6.24 12.23
C LEU A 257 -9.55 5.15 12.90
N LEU A 258 -8.23 5.26 12.75
CA LEU A 258 -7.21 4.37 13.33
C LEU A 258 -6.54 4.97 14.57
N THR A 259 -6.82 6.23 14.87
CA THR A 259 -6.34 6.97 16.03
C THR A 259 -7.54 7.49 16.82
N SER A 260 -7.35 7.74 18.12
CA SER A 260 -8.40 8.32 18.97
C SER A 260 -8.77 9.74 18.54
N GLU A 261 -7.82 10.46 17.94
CA GLU A 261 -7.98 11.84 17.46
C GLU A 261 -7.25 12.01 16.12
N ILE A 262 -7.67 13.00 15.32
CA ILE A 262 -6.99 13.36 14.07
C ILE A 262 -5.59 13.94 14.38
N PRO A 263 -4.50 13.30 13.92
CA PRO A 263 -3.15 13.78 14.18
C PRO A 263 -2.89 15.17 13.58
N GLY A 264 -2.08 15.97 14.27
CA GLY A 264 -1.64 17.29 13.78
C GLY A 264 -2.26 18.50 14.47
N GLY A 265 -3.08 18.29 15.50
CA GLY A 265 -3.61 19.38 16.32
C GLY A 265 -2.50 20.20 16.96
N GLU A 266 -2.54 21.53 16.79
CA GLU A 266 -1.60 22.45 17.43
C GLU A 266 -2.13 22.90 18.79
N HIS A 267 -1.24 23.06 19.78
CA HIS A 267 -1.58 23.62 21.10
C HIS A 267 -2.77 22.91 21.79
N GLY A 268 -2.93 21.60 21.58
CA GLY A 268 -4.03 20.81 22.15
C GLY A 268 -5.39 20.99 21.44
N ARG A 269 -5.45 21.74 20.32
CA ARG A 269 -6.68 21.87 19.54
C ARG A 269 -6.92 20.60 18.73
N LYS A 270 -8.11 20.01 18.90
CA LYS A 270 -8.53 18.85 18.10
C LYS A 270 -8.87 19.31 16.68
N ILE A 271 -8.41 18.54 15.69
CA ILE A 271 -8.82 18.72 14.30
C ILE A 271 -10.13 17.94 14.10
N GLU A 272 -11.16 18.62 13.62
CA GLU A 272 -12.40 17.96 13.25
C GLU A 272 -12.37 17.54 11.77
N LEU A 273 -12.66 16.28 11.49
CA LEU A 273 -12.62 15.72 10.14
C LEU A 273 -13.50 16.49 9.14
N ARG A 274 -14.67 16.96 9.58
CA ARG A 274 -15.61 17.77 8.76
C ARG A 274 -15.02 19.09 8.25
N ASN A 275 -14.00 19.61 8.92
CA ASN A 275 -13.34 20.86 8.53
C ASN A 275 -12.25 20.64 7.47
N LEU A 276 -11.91 19.39 7.17
CA LEU A 276 -10.94 19.04 6.14
C LEU A 276 -11.65 18.89 4.79
N PRO A 277 -11.29 19.67 3.75
CA PRO A 277 -12.00 19.70 2.47
C PRO A 277 -12.16 18.33 1.80
N GLU A 278 -11.14 17.47 1.89
CA GLU A 278 -11.13 16.15 1.26
C GLU A 278 -12.16 15.15 1.84
N PHE A 279 -12.78 15.47 2.99
CA PHE A 279 -13.73 14.60 3.68
C PHE A 279 -15.17 15.14 3.69
N GLN A 280 -15.43 16.36 3.22
CA GLN A 280 -16.76 16.99 3.31
C GLN A 280 -17.85 16.21 2.56
N ASP A 281 -17.53 15.75 1.34
CA ASP A 281 -18.45 15.00 0.48
C ASP A 281 -18.08 13.51 0.36
N ALA A 282 -17.16 13.03 1.20
CA ALA A 282 -16.67 11.66 1.14
C ALA A 282 -17.77 10.68 1.57
N VAL A 283 -18.15 9.77 0.66
CA VAL A 283 -19.15 8.72 0.95
C VAL A 283 -18.56 7.51 1.68
N MET A 284 -17.23 7.32 1.58
CA MET A 284 -16.48 6.25 2.23
C MET A 284 -15.17 6.80 2.84
N PRO A 285 -15.24 7.63 3.89
CA PRO A 285 -14.05 8.27 4.44
C PRO A 285 -13.16 7.26 5.16
N ILE A 286 -11.99 6.97 4.57
CA ILE A 286 -10.93 6.16 5.17
C ILE A 286 -9.73 7.08 5.42
N VAL A 287 -9.43 7.36 6.69
CA VAL A 287 -8.45 8.38 7.07
C VAL A 287 -7.08 7.75 7.30
N THR A 288 -6.03 8.28 6.68
CA THR A 288 -4.65 7.84 6.99
C THR A 288 -4.28 8.18 8.44
N PRO A 289 -3.51 7.34 9.14
CA PRO A 289 -3.27 7.48 10.57
C PRO A 289 -2.18 8.49 10.95
N CYS A 290 -1.53 9.16 9.99
CA CYS A 290 -0.34 9.98 10.23
C CYS A 290 -0.57 11.40 9.76
N TYR A 291 -0.03 12.39 10.48
CA TYR A 291 -0.08 13.79 10.04
C TYR A 291 0.87 14.04 8.84
N PRO A 292 0.46 14.88 7.86
CA PRO A 292 -0.92 15.34 7.64
C PRO A 292 -1.79 14.19 7.16
N VAL A 293 -3.02 14.10 7.69
CA VAL A 293 -3.95 13.06 7.27
C VAL A 293 -4.40 13.28 5.83
N SER A 294 -4.79 12.19 5.17
CA SER A 294 -5.35 12.20 3.83
C SER A 294 -6.43 11.14 3.69
N SER A 295 -7.31 11.31 2.68
CA SER A 295 -8.27 10.26 2.32
C SER A 295 -7.58 9.12 1.54
N ALA A 296 -7.68 7.90 2.05
CA ALA A 296 -7.21 6.71 1.33
C ALA A 296 -8.15 6.35 0.16
N ALA A 297 -9.43 6.76 0.24
CA ALA A 297 -10.50 6.43 -0.71
C ALA A 297 -11.22 7.67 -1.31
N PRO A 298 -10.48 8.64 -1.88
CA PRO A 298 -11.03 9.92 -2.34
C PRO A 298 -11.96 9.79 -3.55
N ASN A 299 -11.81 8.75 -4.37
CA ASN A 299 -12.56 8.59 -5.61
C ASN A 299 -13.83 7.74 -5.46
N VAL A 300 -14.12 7.24 -4.25
CA VAL A 300 -15.28 6.37 -4.04
C VAL A 300 -16.56 7.17 -4.27
N THR A 301 -17.45 6.59 -5.08
CA THR A 301 -18.75 7.18 -5.41
C THR A 301 -19.86 6.41 -4.72
N LYS A 302 -21.08 6.95 -4.71
CA LYS A 302 -22.26 6.22 -4.21
C LYS A 302 -22.46 4.87 -4.93
N SER A 303 -22.17 4.82 -6.22
CA SER A 303 -22.30 3.61 -7.04
C SER A 303 -21.27 2.55 -6.68
N THR A 304 -19.99 2.93 -6.58
CA THR A 304 -18.93 1.97 -6.24
C THR A 304 -19.01 1.54 -4.77
N LEU A 305 -19.41 2.43 -3.86
CA LEU A 305 -19.72 2.08 -2.47
C LEU A 305 -20.81 1.00 -2.41
N LYS A 306 -21.93 1.20 -3.12
CA LYS A 306 -23.03 0.21 -3.18
C LYS A 306 -22.56 -1.15 -3.70
N ILE A 307 -21.65 -1.19 -4.66
CA ILE A 307 -21.07 -2.45 -5.17
C ILE A 307 -20.18 -3.09 -4.10
N MET A 308 -19.30 -2.33 -3.45
CA MET A 308 -18.44 -2.84 -2.39
C MET A 308 -19.24 -3.38 -1.20
N THR A 309 -20.28 -2.66 -0.74
CA THR A 309 -21.18 -3.13 0.33
C THR A 309 -21.82 -4.47 -0.03
N ARG A 310 -22.34 -4.63 -1.25
CA ARG A 310 -22.91 -5.91 -1.72
C ARG A 310 -21.89 -7.04 -1.76
N GLU A 311 -20.65 -6.75 -2.13
CA GLU A 311 -19.59 -7.77 -2.13
C GLU A 311 -19.14 -8.13 -0.71
N PHE A 312 -19.15 -7.18 0.25
CA PHE A 312 -18.96 -7.49 1.68
C PHE A 312 -20.08 -8.37 2.22
N GLU A 313 -21.34 -8.04 1.96
CA GLU A 313 -22.51 -8.85 2.33
C GLU A 313 -22.41 -10.27 1.76
N ARG A 314 -22.10 -10.37 0.46
CA ARG A 314 -21.90 -11.65 -0.22
C ARG A 314 -20.79 -12.48 0.44
N ALA A 315 -19.65 -11.86 0.73
CA ALA A 315 -18.52 -12.56 1.35
C ALA A 315 -18.87 -13.05 2.76
N ALA A 316 -19.54 -12.22 3.56
CA ALA A 316 -20.03 -12.61 4.89
C ALA A 316 -20.99 -13.80 4.81
N LEU A 317 -21.99 -13.75 3.91
CA LEU A 317 -22.94 -14.86 3.70
C LEU A 317 -22.27 -16.16 3.27
N ILE A 318 -21.23 -16.10 2.43
CA ILE A 318 -20.48 -17.29 2.00
C ILE A 318 -19.73 -17.90 3.19
N LEU A 319 -19.11 -17.06 4.02
CA LEU A 319 -18.32 -17.50 5.17
C LEU A 319 -19.19 -18.01 6.34
N ASP A 320 -20.40 -17.50 6.49
CA ASP A 320 -21.37 -17.98 7.48
C ASP A 320 -22.16 -19.22 7.01
N GLY A 321 -22.00 -19.62 5.73
CA GLY A 321 -22.72 -20.73 5.13
C GLY A 321 -22.22 -22.12 5.59
N PRO A 322 -23.02 -23.18 5.43
CA PRO A 322 -22.68 -24.53 5.87
C PRO A 322 -21.75 -25.30 4.90
N ALA A 323 -21.15 -24.62 3.93
CA ALA A 323 -20.38 -25.28 2.88
C ALA A 323 -19.00 -25.74 3.38
N GLU A 324 -18.50 -26.82 2.80
CA GLU A 324 -17.15 -27.33 3.05
C GLU A 324 -16.08 -26.25 2.76
N PRO A 325 -14.96 -26.23 3.51
CA PRO A 325 -13.97 -25.14 3.43
C PRO A 325 -13.48 -24.83 2.00
N LYS A 326 -13.14 -25.86 1.22
CA LYS A 326 -12.68 -25.68 -0.17
C LYS A 326 -13.74 -25.03 -1.06
N GLU A 327 -15.00 -25.43 -0.88
CA GLU A 327 -16.12 -24.87 -1.65
C GLU A 327 -16.43 -23.43 -1.21
N THR A 328 -16.31 -23.13 0.08
CA THR A 328 -16.41 -21.77 0.63
C THR A 328 -15.37 -20.85 -0.01
N LEU A 329 -14.10 -21.26 -0.06
CA LEU A 329 -13.03 -20.47 -0.70
C LEU A 329 -13.25 -20.33 -2.21
N ARG A 330 -13.64 -21.41 -2.90
CA ARG A 330 -13.97 -21.36 -4.34
C ARG A 330 -15.08 -20.36 -4.63
N LYS A 331 -16.15 -20.36 -3.83
CA LYS A 331 -17.24 -19.38 -3.94
C LYS A 331 -16.74 -17.98 -3.65
N LEU A 332 -15.99 -17.77 -2.56
CA LEU A 332 -15.53 -16.45 -2.15
C LEU A 332 -14.70 -15.76 -3.24
N PHE A 333 -13.76 -16.50 -3.86
CA PHE A 333 -12.78 -16.00 -4.82
C PHE A 333 -13.14 -16.21 -6.29
N ASN A 334 -14.37 -16.61 -6.60
CA ASN A 334 -14.80 -16.74 -8.00
C ASN A 334 -14.76 -15.36 -8.71
N ASN A 335 -14.68 -15.38 -10.03
CA ASN A 335 -14.72 -14.15 -10.84
C ASN A 335 -16.14 -13.57 -10.90
N ILE A 336 -16.26 -12.27 -11.16
CA ILE A 336 -17.56 -11.65 -11.44
C ILE A 336 -18.02 -11.99 -12.85
N GLU A 337 -19.27 -12.41 -12.97
CA GLU A 337 -19.94 -12.62 -14.26
C GLU A 337 -20.82 -11.40 -14.62
N TYR A 338 -20.20 -10.31 -15.11
CA TYR A 338 -20.89 -9.03 -15.36
C TYR A 338 -22.12 -9.17 -16.25
N PHE A 339 -21.98 -9.87 -17.38
CA PHE A 339 -23.02 -10.06 -18.38
C PHE A 339 -24.23 -10.85 -17.87
N LYS A 340 -24.10 -11.56 -16.76
CA LYS A 340 -25.24 -12.20 -16.07
C LYS A 340 -25.84 -11.31 -14.99
N ARG A 341 -25.06 -10.37 -14.44
CA ARG A 341 -25.45 -9.53 -13.30
C ARG A 341 -26.21 -8.27 -13.73
N TYR A 342 -25.90 -7.72 -14.89
CA TYR A 342 -26.50 -6.48 -15.38
C TYR A 342 -27.14 -6.70 -16.75
N HIS A 343 -28.29 -6.05 -16.99
CA HIS A 343 -29.01 -6.13 -18.26
C HIS A 343 -28.52 -5.12 -19.29
N ASN A 344 -27.95 -4.00 -18.84
CA ASN A 344 -27.54 -2.89 -19.68
C ASN A 344 -26.06 -2.58 -19.46
N PHE A 345 -25.35 -2.28 -20.55
CA PHE A 345 -23.93 -1.95 -20.55
C PHE A 345 -23.70 -0.72 -21.41
N MET A 346 -22.67 0.06 -21.06
CA MET A 346 -22.13 1.13 -21.87
C MET A 346 -20.70 0.76 -22.23
N THR A 347 -20.35 0.85 -23.50
CA THR A 347 -18.98 0.62 -23.98
C THR A 347 -18.32 1.96 -24.27
N ILE A 348 -17.17 2.21 -23.64
CA ILE A 348 -16.32 3.36 -23.93
C ILE A 348 -15.18 2.87 -24.81
N ILE A 349 -15.09 3.36 -26.04
CA ILE A 349 -14.04 2.99 -27.00
C ILE A 349 -13.11 4.18 -27.15
N THR A 350 -11.82 3.94 -26.98
CA THR A 350 -10.77 4.94 -27.09
C THR A 350 -9.80 4.48 -28.16
N SER A 351 -9.35 5.40 -29.01
CA SER A 351 -8.48 5.07 -30.14
C SER A 351 -7.41 6.16 -30.32
N SER A 352 -6.25 5.74 -30.80
CA SER A 352 -5.10 6.60 -31.06
C SER A 352 -4.38 6.08 -32.30
N THR A 353 -3.72 6.97 -33.04
CA THR A 353 -2.92 6.62 -34.23
C THR A 353 -1.57 6.02 -33.88
N LEU A 354 -1.05 6.26 -32.66
CA LEU A 354 0.22 5.76 -32.17
C LEU A 354 0.02 4.94 -30.89
N GLN A 355 0.76 3.83 -30.78
CA GLN A 355 0.75 2.98 -29.57
C GLN A 355 1.23 3.75 -28.34
N SER A 356 2.31 4.53 -28.43
CA SER A 356 2.84 5.33 -27.33
C SER A 356 1.83 6.38 -26.81
N SER A 357 1.06 6.98 -27.72
CA SER A 357 -0.02 7.89 -27.36
C SER A 357 -1.21 7.16 -26.72
N HIS A 358 -1.51 5.93 -27.17
CA HIS A 358 -2.55 5.11 -26.55
C HIS A 358 -2.17 4.70 -25.13
N GLU A 359 -0.94 4.26 -24.90
CA GLU A 359 -0.41 3.90 -23.58
C GLU A 359 -0.42 5.11 -22.64
N THR A 360 -0.05 6.30 -23.12
CA THR A 360 -0.13 7.54 -22.33
C THR A 360 -1.58 7.91 -21.98
N TRP A 361 -2.51 7.75 -22.93
CA TRP A 361 -3.92 8.08 -22.72
C TRP A 361 -4.65 7.08 -21.83
N TYR A 362 -4.26 5.80 -21.87
CA TYR A 362 -4.86 4.73 -21.06
C TYR A 362 -4.37 4.74 -19.59
N VAL A 363 -3.17 5.27 -19.34
CA VAL A 363 -2.50 5.24 -18.02
C VAL A 363 -2.76 6.51 -17.19
N GLN A 364 -3.20 7.62 -17.81
CA GLN A 364 -3.67 8.83 -17.11
C GLN A 364 -5.13 8.70 -16.68
#